data_AF-A0A0B7C316-F1
#
_entry.id   AF-A0A0B7C316-F1
#
_cell.length_a   1.000
_cell.length_b   1.000
_cell.length_c   1.000
_cell.angle_alpha   90.00
_cell.angle_beta   90.00
_cell.angle_gamma   90.00
#
_symmetry.space_group_name_H-M   'P 1'
#
loop_
_entity.id
_entity.type
_entity.pdbx_description
1 polymer ?
#
loop_
_entity_poly.entity_id
_entity_poly.type
_entity_poly.pdbx_seq_one_letter_code
_entity_poly.pdbx_strand_id
1 'polypeptide(L)' 'VLKLFLRNLPEPLLTFDLYDDFLRTTEIKEEKELIKSLFDVLNKLPKANFDLFERLCFHLACVAMHSDSNKMS' A
#
# COMPACT_ATOMS: atom_id res chain seq x y z
N VAL A 1 4.70 11.91 13.50
CA VAL A 1 5.67 12.31 12.44
C VAL A 1 5.45 11.54 11.16
N LEU A 2 5.60 10.20 11.11
CA LEU A 2 5.45 9.40 9.87
C LEU A 2 4.13 9.63 9.11
N LYS A 3 2.98 9.51 9.78
CA LYS A 3 1.66 9.77 9.17
C LYS A 3 1.52 11.18 8.59
N LEU A 4 2.13 12.17 9.24
CA LEU A 4 2.12 13.56 8.78
C LEU A 4 3.04 13.74 7.57
N PHE A 5 4.21 13.10 7.56
CA PHE A 5 5.12 13.09 6.41
C PHE A 5 4.41 12.56 5.16
N LEU A 6 3.78 11.38 5.23
CA LEU A 6 3.04 10.78 4.10
C LEU A 6 1.91 11.69 3.61
N ARG A 7 1.19 12.35 4.51
CA ARG A 7 0.10 13.26 4.17
C ARG A 7 0.56 14.56 3.51
N ASN A 8 1.77 15.01 3.83
CA ASN A 8 2.32 16.28 3.34
C ASN A 8 3.12 16.11 2.04
N LEU A 9 3.22 14.91 1.48
CA LEU A 9 3.85 14.72 0.18
C LEU A 9 3.08 15.52 -0.89
N PRO A 10 3.78 16.13 -1.86
CA PRO A 10 3.12 16.85 -2.95
C PRO A 10 2.25 15.93 -3.81
N GLU A 11 2.61 14.65 -3.86
CA GLU A 11 1.84 13.57 -4.47
C GLU A 11 1.67 12.43 -3.46
N PRO A 12 0.50 11.77 -3.38
CA PRO A 12 0.30 10.61 -2.52
C PRO A 12 1.30 9.50 -2.82
N LEU A 13 1.61 8.69 -1.80
CA LEU A 13 2.50 7.54 -1.95
C LEU A 13 2.07 6.61 -3.10
N LEU A 14 0.75 6.42 -3.28
CA LEU A 14 0.16 5.57 -4.32
C LEU A 14 -0.17 6.32 -5.62
N THR A 15 0.34 7.56 -5.77
CA THR A 15 0.12 8.50 -6.88
C THR A 15 -1.35 8.84 -7.16
N PHE A 16 -1.58 9.96 -7.85
CA PHE A 16 -2.96 10.29 -8.29
C PHE A 16 -3.34 9.44 -9.52
N ASP A 17 -2.38 9.22 -10.42
CA ASP A 17 -2.61 8.54 -11.70
C ASP A 17 -3.05 7.08 -11.54
N LEU A 18 -2.63 6.41 -10.46
CA LEU A 18 -2.97 5.00 -10.20
C LEU A 18 -4.16 4.82 -9.25
N TYR A 19 -4.79 5.91 -8.78
CA TYR A 19 -5.87 5.84 -7.80
C TYR A 19 -7.03 4.94 -8.28
N ASP A 20 -7.52 5.18 -9.50
CA ASP A 20 -8.61 4.39 -10.09
C ASP A 20 -8.18 2.94 -10.37
N ASP A 21 -6.91 2.71 -10.73
CA ASP A 21 -6.37 1.37 -10.93
C ASP A 21 -6.38 0.58 -9.61
N PHE A 22 -5.99 1.20 -8.49
CA PHE A 22 -6.10 0.59 -7.17
C PHE A 22 -7.55 0.31 -6.79
N LEU A 23 -8.48 1.24 -7.03
CA LEU A 23 -9.90 1.01 -6.72
C LEU A 23 -10.47 -0.18 -7.50
N ARG A 24 -10.15 -0.31 -8.80
CA ARG A 24 -10.61 -1.45 -9.62
C ARG A 24 -10.15 -2.79 -9.06
N THR A 25 -8.96 -2.86 -8.47
CA THR A 25 -8.47 -4.11 -7.86
C THR A 25 -9.36 -4.58 -6.70
N THR A 26 -10.04 -3.66 -6.01
CA THR A 26 -10.94 -3.98 -4.88
C THR A 26 -12.26 -4.61 -5.31
N GLU A 27 -12.60 -4.52 -6.60
CA GLU A 27 -13.82 -5.12 -7.17
C GLU A 27 -13.62 -6.59 -7.57
N ILE A 28 -12.36 -7.07 -7.62
CA ILE A 28 -12.01 -8.43 -8.00
C ILE A 28 -12.36 -9.38 -6.85
N LYS A 29 -13.22 -10.37 -7.12
CA LYS A 29 -13.68 -11.34 -6.11
C LYS A 29 -12.74 -12.53 -5.91
N GLU A 30 -12.03 -12.92 -6.96
CA GLU A 30 -11.12 -14.07 -6.90
C GLU A 30 -9.77 -13.60 -6.35
N GLU A 31 -9.34 -14.20 -5.24
CA GLU A 31 -8.21 -13.72 -4.45
C GLU A 31 -6.90 -13.75 -5.25
N LYS A 32 -6.67 -14.79 -6.06
CA LYS A 32 -5.42 -14.90 -6.84
C LYS A 32 -5.36 -13.84 -7.93
N GLU A 33 -6.46 -13.57 -8.62
CA GLU A 33 -6.60 -12.51 -9.60
C GLU A 33 -6.46 -11.13 -8.96
N LEU A 34 -7.03 -10.92 -7.76
CA LEU A 34 -6.85 -9.68 -7.01
C LEU A 34 -5.38 -9.45 -6.68
N ILE A 35 -4.70 -10.45 -6.12
CA ILE A 35 -3.28 -10.36 -5.77
C ILE A 35 -2.45 -10.04 -7.01
N LYS A 36 -2.68 -10.77 -8.10
CA LYS A 36 -1.99 -10.53 -9.38
C LYS A 36 -2.21 -9.12 -9.89
N SER A 37 -3.46 -8.67 -9.96
CA SER A 37 -3.81 -7.33 -10.43
C SER A 37 -3.22 -6.24 -9.56
N LEU A 38 -3.20 -6.42 -8.24
CA LEU A 38 -2.57 -5.49 -7.30
C LEU A 38 -1.07 -5.39 -7.56
N PHE A 39 -0.37 -6.50 -7.76
CA PHE A 39 1.05 -6.48 -8.13
C PHE A 39 1.30 -5.78 -9.46
N ASP A 40 0.43 -5.98 -10.45
CA ASP A 40 0.52 -5.28 -11.74
C ASP A 40 0.41 -3.76 -11.58
N VAL A 41 -0.49 -3.28 -10.71
CA VAL A 41 -0.61 -1.83 -10.41
C VAL A 41 0.60 -1.33 -9.61
N LEU A 42 1.06 -2.08 -8.61
CA LEU A 42 2.25 -1.72 -7.83
C LEU A 42 3.51 -1.61 -8.68
N ASN A 43 3.66 -2.46 -9.70
CA ASN A 43 4.78 -2.41 -10.65
C ASN A 43 4.79 -1.15 -11.54
N LYS A 44 3.67 -0.42 -11.62
CA LYS A 44 3.59 0.87 -12.32
C LYS A 44 4.06 2.05 -11.47
N LEU A 45 4.23 1.87 -10.16
CA LEU A 45 4.67 2.97 -9.29
C LEU A 45 6.10 3.41 -9.65
N PRO A 46 6.40 4.72 -9.50
CA PRO A 46 7.78 5.17 -9.50
C PRO A 46 8.60 4.43 -8.45
N LYS A 47 9.86 4.12 -8.76
CA LYS A 47 10.75 3.32 -7.90
C LYS A 47 10.77 3.80 -6.44
N ALA A 48 10.88 5.11 -6.22
CA ALA A 48 10.92 5.69 -4.88
C ALA A 48 9.62 5.47 -4.09
N ASN A 49 8.47 5.55 -4.76
CA ASN A 49 7.16 5.29 -4.16
C ASN A 49 7.00 3.82 -3.80
N PHE A 50 7.40 2.91 -4.71
CA PHE A 50 7.38 1.47 -4.46
C PHE A 50 8.27 1.08 -3.28
N ASP A 51 9.53 1.55 -3.25
CA ASP A 51 10.49 1.24 -2.19
C ASP A 51 9.97 1.71 -0.81
N LEU A 52 9.35 2.90 -0.76
CA LEU A 52 8.74 3.40 0.48
C LEU A 52 7.49 2.61 0.87
N PHE A 53 6.63 2.25 -0.09
CA PHE A 53 5.44 1.44 0.14
C PHE A 53 5.79 0.06 0.69
N GLU A 54 6.74 -0.64 0.06
CA GLU A 54 7.23 -1.95 0.52
C GLU A 54 7.72 -1.87 1.97
N ARG A 55 8.56 -0.87 2.29
CA ARG A 55 9.10 -0.69 3.63
C ARG A 55 8.01 -0.38 4.66
N LEU A 56 7.00 0.41 4.27
CA LEU A 56 5.85 0.72 5.11
C LEU A 56 5.02 -0.54 5.39
N CYS A 57 4.69 -1.33 4.36
CA CYS A 57 3.96 -2.59 4.49
C CYS A 57 4.70 -3.57 5.40
N PHE A 58 6.01 -3.74 5.23
CA PHE A 58 6.83 -4.56 6.12
C PHE A 58 6.72 -4.11 7.57
N HIS A 59 6.85 -2.80 7.82
CA HIS A 59 6.75 -2.26 9.18
C HIS A 59 5.36 -2.49 9.78
N LEU A 60 4.30 -2.25 9.01
CA LEU A 60 2.93 -2.47 9.47
C LEU A 60 2.64 -3.95 9.72
N ALA A 61 3.20 -4.87 8.94
CA ALA A 61 3.13 -6.30 9.21
C ALA A 61 3.81 -6.65 10.54
N CYS A 62 4.99 -6.10 10.82
CA CYS A 62 5.63 -6.27 12.14
C CYS A 62 4.77 -5.72 13.28
N VAL A 63 4.07 -4.60 13.08
CA VAL A 63 3.13 -4.06 14.07
C VAL A 63 1.96 -5.02 14.27
N ALA A 64 1.35 -5.53 13.20
CA ALA A 64 0.24 -6.47 13.26
C ALA A 64 0.59 -7.80 13.97
N MET A 65 1.84 -8.26 13.83
CA MET A 65 2.35 -9.43 14.57
C MET A 65 2.36 -9.25 16.09
N HIS A 66 2.31 -8.02 16.60
CA HIS A 66 2.27 -7.71 18.03
C HIS A 66 0.86 -7.28 18.50
N SER A 67 -0.18 -7.63 17.74
CA SER A 67 -1.58 -7.26 17.95
C SER A 67 -2.11 -7.62 19.34
N ASP A 68 -1.63 -8.70 19.96
CA ASP A 68 -2.01 -9.09 21.32
C ASP A 68 -1.73 -8.00 22.36
N SER A 69 -0.66 -7.23 22.17
CA SER A 69 -0.27 -6.13 23.06
C SER A 69 -0.75 -4.77 22.53
N ASN A 70 -0.46 -4.47 21.27
CA ASN A 70 -0.70 -3.13 20.70
C ASN A 70 -2.12 -2.91 20.15
N LYS A 71 -2.94 -3.97 20.04
CA LYS A 71 -4.33 -3.95 19.57
C LYS A 71 -4.53 -3.49 18.12
N MET A 72 -3.50 -3.61 17.29
CA MET A 72 -3.54 -3.26 15.87
C MET A 72 -3.41 -4.54 15.03
N SER A 73 -4.46 -4.93 14.30
CA SER A 73 -4.51 -6.12 13.42
C SER A 73 -4.61 -5.77 11.95
#